data_AF-A0A3B9Q232-F1
#
_entry.id   AF-A0A3B9Q232-F1
#
_cell.length_a   1.000
_cell.length_b   1.000
_cell.length_c   1.000
_cell.angle_alpha   90.00
_cell.angle_beta   90.00
_cell.angle_gamma   90.00
#
_symmetry.space_group_name_H-M   'P 1'
#
loop_
_entity.id
_entity.type
_entity.pdbx_description
1 polymer ?
#
loop_
_entity_poly.entity_id
_entity_poly.type
_entity_poly.pdbx_seq_one_letter_code
_entity_poly.pdbx_strand_id
1 'polypeptide(L)'
;MTNLGFPSKRAPIYQDIPDEKWNDWRWQLSHRLNTVEEFEKIFKLTASEKEALQSDHLFRVDITPYYASLIDPDDPDDPIRRQVVPTAAEIVPFTGMMEDSLAEDMHSPVPGLVHRYPDRVLMLVTTQCASYCRYCTRGRIVGDPSATFSREEFEQQIAYLKATPQVRDVLLSGG
;
A
#
# COMPACT_ATOMS: atom_id res chain seq x y z
N MET A 1 14.69 18.53 18.09
CA MET A 1 14.39 17.12 17.77
C MET A 1 15.67 16.35 18.02
N THR A 2 15.64 15.38 18.92
CA THR A 2 16.79 14.57 19.31
C THR A 2 17.36 13.87 18.08
N ASN A 3 18.66 14.02 17.88
CA ASN A 3 19.43 13.38 16.82
C ASN A 3 19.37 11.86 17.04
N LEU A 4 18.35 11.20 16.47
CA LEU A 4 18.27 9.76 16.42
C LEU A 4 19.49 9.31 15.62
N GLY A 5 20.42 8.56 16.23
CA GLY A 5 21.71 8.17 15.66
C GLY A 5 21.64 7.26 14.41
N PHE A 6 20.52 7.26 13.70
CA PHE A 6 20.29 6.59 12.43
C PHE A 6 20.10 7.65 11.35
N PRO A 7 21.14 7.96 10.55
CA PRO A 7 20.97 8.84 9.41
C PRO A 7 19.98 8.21 8.43
N SER A 8 18.87 8.90 8.14
CA SER A 8 17.92 8.46 7.12
C SER A 8 18.58 8.57 5.75
N LYS A 9 18.73 7.45 5.03
CA LYS A 9 19.18 7.44 3.64
C LYS A 9 18.22 8.29 2.79
N ARG A 10 18.78 9.16 1.94
CA ARG A 10 18.05 9.99 0.98
C ARG A 10 18.63 9.78 -0.40
N ALA A 11 17.79 9.65 -1.42
CA ALA A 11 18.24 9.77 -2.79
C ALA A 11 18.83 11.17 -3.03
N PRO A 12 19.79 11.33 -3.95
CA PRO A 12 20.44 12.61 -4.22
C PRO A 12 19.46 13.78 -4.44
N ILE A 13 18.32 13.53 -5.09
CA ILE A 13 17.31 14.57 -5.36
C ILE A 13 16.61 15.11 -4.10
N TYR A 14 16.71 14.42 -2.97
CA TYR A 14 16.09 14.81 -1.70
C TYR A 14 17.12 15.31 -0.66
N GLN A 15 18.40 15.44 -1.03
CA GLN A 15 19.46 15.83 -0.10
C GLN A 15 19.20 17.20 0.56
N ASP A 16 18.63 18.14 -0.20
CA ASP A 16 18.41 19.53 0.23
C ASP A 16 17.05 19.73 0.92
N ILE A 17 16.26 18.67 1.09
CA ILE A 17 14.98 18.75 1.81
C ILE A 17 15.28 18.93 3.31
N PRO A 18 14.74 19.97 3.98
CA PRO A 18 14.95 20.18 5.41
C PRO A 18 14.49 18.97 6.24
N ASP A 19 15.22 18.63 7.30
CA ASP A 19 14.90 17.51 8.19
C ASP A 19 13.48 17.57 8.75
N GLU A 20 12.99 18.77 9.05
CA GLU A 20 11.62 18.98 9.52
C GLU A 20 10.58 18.47 8.50
N LYS A 21 10.80 18.73 7.19
CA LYS A 21 9.93 18.22 6.13
C LYS A 21 10.14 16.73 5.91
N TRP A 22 11.40 16.29 5.86
CA TRP A 22 11.72 14.88 5.63
C TRP A 22 11.12 13.96 6.70
N ASN A 23 11.14 14.41 7.96
CA ASN A 23 10.61 13.68 9.11
C ASN A 23 9.08 13.88 9.30
N ASP A 24 8.43 14.73 8.51
CA ASP A 24 6.97 14.85 8.49
C ASP A 24 6.38 13.78 7.57
N TRP A 25 5.67 12.81 8.16
CA TRP A 25 4.99 11.77 7.40
C TRP A 25 3.96 12.32 6.41
N ARG A 26 3.35 13.48 6.69
CA ARG A 26 2.40 14.11 5.76
C ARG A 26 3.10 14.62 4.51
N TRP A 27 4.31 15.15 4.66
CA TRP A 27 5.15 15.54 3.54
C TRP A 27 5.53 14.31 2.70
N GLN A 28 5.93 13.21 3.35
CA GLN A 28 6.22 11.95 2.66
C GLN A 28 5.01 11.44 1.85
N LEU A 29 3.79 11.50 2.41
CA LEU A 29 2.57 11.08 1.71
C LEU A 29 2.17 12.00 0.56
N SER A 30 2.41 13.31 0.67
CA SER A 30 2.06 14.28 -0.37
C SER A 30 3.06 14.34 -1.53
N HIS A 31 4.24 13.72 -1.38
CA HIS A 31 5.29 13.66 -2.39
C HIS A 31 5.57 12.22 -2.85
N ARG A 32 4.57 11.33 -2.76
CA ARG A 32 4.70 9.96 -3.25
C ARG A 32 4.91 9.94 -4.76
N LEU A 33 5.78 9.03 -5.20
CA LEU A 33 6.12 8.81 -6.60
C LEU A 33 5.18 7.79 -7.22
N ASN A 34 4.63 8.11 -8.40
CA ASN A 34 3.75 7.24 -9.14
C ASN A 34 3.89 7.33 -10.67
N THR A 35 4.73 8.24 -11.22
CA THR A 35 4.97 8.33 -12.67
C THR A 35 6.37 7.89 -13.08
N VAL A 36 6.52 7.56 -14.37
CA VAL A 36 7.82 7.26 -15.01
C VAL A 36 8.82 8.39 -14.76
N GLU A 37 8.41 9.63 -14.96
CA GLU A 37 9.26 10.82 -14.84
C GLU A 37 9.71 11.05 -13.40
N GLU A 38 8.91 10.69 -12.40
CA GLU A 38 9.27 10.78 -11.01
C GLU A 38 10.31 9.73 -10.62
N PHE A 39 10.13 8.48 -11.06
CA PHE A 39 11.10 7.41 -10.81
C PHE A 39 12.43 7.65 -11.52
N GLU A 40 12.41 8.15 -12.76
CA GLU A 40 13.63 8.43 -13.54
C GLU A 40 14.50 9.54 -12.95
N LYS A 41 13.97 10.35 -12.03
CA LYS A 41 14.79 11.29 -11.24
C LYS A 41 15.68 10.59 -10.21
N ILE A 42 15.34 9.36 -9.83
CA ILE A 42 16.06 8.58 -8.80
C ILE A 42 16.91 7.49 -9.42
N PHE A 43 16.35 6.70 -10.33
CA PHE A 43 17.04 5.56 -10.95
C PHE A 43 16.52 5.30 -12.37
N LYS A 44 17.32 4.60 -13.18
CA LYS A 44 16.90 4.21 -14.53
C LYS A 44 15.84 3.11 -14.45
N LEU A 45 14.71 3.32 -15.13
CA LEU A 45 13.68 2.29 -15.30
C LEU A 45 14.05 1.33 -16.43
N THR A 46 13.76 0.05 -16.22
CA THR A 46 13.78 -0.99 -17.26
C THR A 46 12.60 -0.79 -18.23
N ALA A 47 12.66 -1.45 -19.39
CA ALA A 47 11.56 -1.41 -20.35
C ALA A 47 10.26 -1.97 -19.76
N SER A 48 10.36 -3.05 -18.96
CA SER A 48 9.20 -3.70 -18.34
C SER A 48 8.52 -2.81 -17.29
N GLU A 49 9.29 -2.05 -16.51
CA GLU A 49 8.71 -1.14 -15.51
C GLU A 49 8.06 0.07 -16.17
N LYS A 50 8.65 0.61 -17.25
CA LYS A 50 8.04 1.69 -18.02
C LYS A 50 6.71 1.26 -18.63
N GLU A 51 6.68 0.08 -19.24
CA GLU A 51 5.46 -0.49 -19.80
C GLU A 51 4.36 -0.62 -18.73
N ALA A 52 4.70 -1.14 -17.55
CA ALA A 52 3.74 -1.29 -16.46
C ALA A 52 3.21 0.06 -15.98
N LEU A 53 4.09 1.03 -15.71
CA LEU A 53 3.74 2.38 -15.23
C LEU A 53 2.85 3.16 -16.20
N GLN A 54 2.82 2.78 -17.48
CA GLN A 54 2.00 3.39 -18.52
C GLN A 54 0.69 2.64 -18.80
N SER A 55 0.41 1.55 -18.06
CA SER A 55 -0.79 0.73 -18.25
C SER A 55 -1.99 1.25 -17.45
N ASP A 56 -3.16 1.31 -18.09
CA ASP A 56 -4.43 1.74 -17.47
C ASP A 56 -5.01 0.72 -16.47
N HIS A 57 -4.55 -0.53 -16.51
CA HIS A 57 -5.08 -1.62 -15.68
C HIS A 57 -4.12 -2.03 -14.56
N LEU A 58 -3.13 -1.19 -14.25
CA LEU A 58 -2.16 -1.47 -13.21
C LEU A 58 -2.73 -1.16 -11.82
N PHE A 59 -2.49 -2.06 -10.86
CA PHE A 59 -2.69 -1.78 -9.45
C PHE A 59 -1.93 -0.51 -9.03
N ARG A 60 -2.58 0.35 -8.23
CA ARG A 60 -2.07 1.68 -7.84
C ARG A 60 -0.60 1.66 -7.45
N VAL A 61 0.13 2.63 -7.98
CA VAL A 61 1.53 2.90 -7.64
C VAL A 61 1.55 4.16 -6.81
N ASP A 62 2.17 4.10 -5.64
CA ASP A 62 2.59 5.28 -4.88
C ASP A 62 3.72 4.79 -3.95
N ILE A 63 4.86 5.48 -3.97
CA ILE A 63 6.03 5.12 -3.15
C ILE A 63 6.49 6.39 -2.44
N THR A 64 6.69 6.36 -1.12
CA THR A 64 7.20 7.54 -0.40
C THR A 64 8.62 7.91 -0.85
N PRO A 65 9.01 9.19 -0.81
CA PRO A 65 10.39 9.62 -1.02
C PRO A 65 11.40 8.84 -0.17
N TYR A 66 11.07 8.58 1.10
CA TYR A 66 11.88 7.75 1.98
C TYR A 66 12.08 6.34 1.43
N TYR A 67 11.01 5.63 1.07
CA TYR A 67 11.11 4.24 0.64
C TYR A 67 11.83 4.12 -0.71
N ALA A 68 11.56 5.03 -1.65
CA ALA A 68 12.29 5.13 -2.92
C ALA A 68 13.78 5.42 -2.72
N SER A 69 14.14 6.17 -1.67
CA SER A 69 15.55 6.46 -1.33
C SER A 69 16.33 5.26 -0.81
N LEU A 70 15.66 4.17 -0.43
CA LEU A 70 16.33 2.96 0.04
C LEU A 70 16.85 2.11 -1.11
N ILE A 71 16.21 2.18 -2.29
CA ILE A 71 16.57 1.42 -3.50
C ILE A 71 18.02 1.71 -3.90
N ASP A 72 18.76 0.67 -4.25
CA ASP A 72 20.02 0.82 -5.00
C ASP A 72 19.72 1.18 -6.46
N PRO A 73 20.08 2.39 -6.94
CA PRO A 73 19.75 2.84 -8.29
C PRO A 73 20.48 2.06 -9.38
N ASP A 74 21.58 1.38 -9.05
CA ASP A 74 22.42 0.64 -9.98
C ASP A 74 22.08 -0.86 -10.06
N ASP A 75 21.19 -1.34 -9.17
CA ASP A 75 20.72 -2.72 -9.14
C ASP A 75 19.24 -2.84 -9.61
N PRO A 76 18.98 -3.34 -10.83
CA PRO A 76 17.62 -3.57 -11.30
C PRO A 76 16.90 -4.70 -10.52
N ASP A 77 17.64 -5.56 -9.82
CA ASP A 77 17.10 -6.66 -9.01
C ASP A 77 17.00 -6.32 -7.51
N ASP A 78 17.21 -5.04 -7.15
CA ASP A 78 17.16 -4.56 -5.77
C ASP A 78 15.87 -5.05 -5.07
N PRO A 79 15.99 -5.64 -3.86
CA PRO A 79 14.85 -6.27 -3.20
C PRO A 79 13.79 -5.27 -2.76
N ILE A 80 14.12 -3.99 -2.53
CA ILE A 80 13.15 -2.96 -2.19
C ILE A 80 12.42 -2.53 -3.46
N ARG A 81 13.15 -2.32 -4.56
CA ARG A 81 12.59 -2.01 -5.88
C ARG A 81 11.53 -3.02 -6.30
N ARG A 82 11.83 -4.31 -6.19
CA ARG A 82 10.89 -5.41 -6.52
C ARG A 82 9.61 -5.42 -5.69
N GLN A 83 9.61 -4.80 -4.51
CA GLN A 83 8.44 -4.73 -3.65
C GLN A 83 7.47 -3.62 -4.04
N VAL A 84 7.91 -2.58 -4.75
CA VAL A 84 7.10 -1.36 -4.96
C VAL A 84 7.12 -0.76 -6.36
N VAL A 85 8.11 -1.07 -7.20
CA VAL A 85 8.13 -0.66 -8.61
C VAL A 85 7.47 -1.77 -9.44
N PRO A 86 6.43 -1.44 -10.24
CA PRO A 86 5.68 -2.43 -10.98
C PRO A 86 6.45 -2.99 -12.17
N THR A 87 6.14 -4.20 -12.60
CA THR A 87 6.66 -4.77 -13.86
C THR A 87 5.52 -5.22 -14.77
N ALA A 88 5.80 -5.33 -16.09
CA ALA A 88 4.78 -5.70 -17.08
C ALA A 88 4.17 -7.09 -16.83
N ALA A 89 4.84 -7.96 -16.06
CA ALA A 89 4.29 -9.25 -15.68
C ALA A 89 3.01 -9.13 -14.82
N GLU A 90 2.83 -8.02 -14.09
CA GLU A 90 1.68 -7.83 -13.20
C GLU A 90 0.37 -7.53 -13.94
N ILE A 91 0.45 -7.05 -15.18
CA ILE A 91 -0.72 -6.75 -16.02
C ILE A 91 -1.10 -7.92 -16.93
N VAL A 92 -0.39 -9.05 -16.83
CA VAL A 92 -0.69 -10.27 -17.58
C VAL A 92 -1.55 -11.20 -16.71
N PRO A 93 -2.82 -11.43 -17.06
CA PRO A 93 -3.67 -12.36 -16.32
C PRO A 93 -3.17 -13.80 -16.51
N PHE A 94 -3.36 -14.63 -15.48
CA PHE A 94 -2.92 -16.03 -15.50
C PHE A 94 -3.97 -16.98 -14.91
N THR A 95 -3.86 -18.26 -15.27
CA THR A 95 -4.73 -19.32 -14.75
C THR A 95 -4.56 -19.44 -13.23
N GLY A 96 -5.65 -19.23 -12.48
CA GLY A 96 -5.65 -19.25 -11.02
C GLY A 96 -5.54 -17.87 -10.37
N MET A 97 -5.44 -16.80 -11.17
CA MET A 97 -5.64 -15.44 -10.65
C MET A 97 -7.06 -15.30 -10.09
N MET A 98 -7.15 -14.78 -8.87
CA MET A 98 -8.42 -14.52 -8.17
C MET A 98 -8.37 -13.11 -7.60
N GLU A 99 -9.45 -12.36 -7.81
CA GLU A 99 -9.58 -11.01 -7.27
C GLU A 99 -9.59 -11.02 -5.73
N ASP A 100 -10.36 -11.92 -5.13
CA ASP A 100 -10.40 -12.17 -3.68
C ASP A 100 -9.97 -13.60 -3.35
N SER A 101 -8.66 -13.85 -3.41
CA SER A 101 -8.07 -15.17 -3.15
C SER A 101 -8.30 -15.71 -1.73
N LEU A 102 -8.67 -14.84 -0.78
CA LEU A 102 -8.87 -15.18 0.63
C LEU A 102 -10.35 -15.28 1.03
N ALA A 103 -11.26 -15.02 0.08
CA ALA A 103 -12.71 -14.99 0.27
C ALA A 103 -13.13 -14.06 1.42
N GLU A 104 -12.46 -12.91 1.55
CA GLU A 104 -12.74 -11.90 2.56
C GLU A 104 -14.17 -11.38 2.44
N ASP A 105 -14.64 -11.11 1.22
CA ASP A 105 -15.97 -10.58 0.99
C ASP A 105 -17.06 -11.60 1.34
N MET A 106 -16.81 -12.89 1.04
CA MET A 106 -17.71 -13.99 1.43
C MET A 106 -17.84 -14.13 2.95
N HIS A 107 -16.78 -13.84 3.68
CA HIS A 107 -16.74 -13.91 5.15
C HIS A 107 -17.08 -12.57 5.82
N SER A 108 -17.65 -11.60 5.09
CA SER A 108 -17.97 -10.26 5.60
C SER A 108 -19.44 -10.16 6.04
N PRO A 109 -19.78 -10.32 7.34
CA PRO A 109 -21.15 -10.15 7.83
C PRO A 109 -21.73 -8.74 7.62
N VAL A 110 -20.87 -7.72 7.58
CA VAL A 110 -21.17 -6.32 7.24
C VAL A 110 -20.00 -5.74 6.44
N PRO A 111 -20.18 -4.67 5.66
CA PRO A 111 -19.09 -4.07 4.87
C PRO A 111 -17.86 -3.75 5.72
N GLY A 112 -16.68 -4.16 5.27
CA GLY A 112 -15.41 -3.85 5.91
C GLY A 112 -15.08 -4.64 7.19
N LEU A 113 -15.88 -5.64 7.56
CA LEU A 113 -15.60 -6.49 8.72
C LEU A 113 -15.61 -7.96 8.32
N VAL A 114 -14.45 -8.60 8.29
CA VAL A 114 -14.29 -10.00 7.91
C VAL A 114 -14.26 -10.87 9.17
N HIS A 115 -15.21 -11.81 9.28
CA HIS A 115 -15.33 -12.75 10.40
C HIS A 115 -15.22 -14.20 9.89
N ARG A 116 -13.99 -14.62 9.57
CA ARG A 116 -13.68 -15.97 9.08
C ARG A 116 -13.45 -17.00 10.19
N TYR A 117 -12.91 -16.55 11.33
CA TYR A 117 -12.51 -17.43 12.43
C TYR A 117 -13.49 -17.32 13.61
N PRO A 118 -13.60 -18.33 14.49
CA PRO A 118 -14.66 -18.35 15.50
C PRO A 118 -14.68 -17.17 16.48
N ASP A 119 -13.51 -16.64 16.86
CA ASP A 119 -13.36 -15.75 18.01
C ASP A 119 -12.65 -14.42 17.71
N ARG A 120 -12.40 -14.13 16.42
CA ARG A 120 -11.68 -12.93 15.99
C ARG A 120 -12.09 -12.42 14.63
N VAL A 121 -11.98 -11.11 14.44
CA VAL A 121 -12.35 -10.42 13.20
C VAL A 121 -11.23 -9.51 12.69
N LEU A 122 -11.27 -9.24 11.39
CA LEU A 122 -10.48 -8.22 10.71
C LEU A 122 -11.43 -7.04 10.38
N MET A 123 -11.11 -5.85 10.90
CA MET A 123 -11.84 -4.62 10.66
C MET A 123 -11.02 -3.70 9.76
N LEU A 124 -11.51 -3.45 8.56
CA LEU A 124 -10.88 -2.57 7.58
C LEU A 124 -11.24 -1.12 7.93
N VAL A 125 -10.26 -0.34 8.38
CA VAL A 125 -10.44 1.06 8.82
C VAL A 125 -9.88 2.08 7.82
N THR A 126 -9.03 1.62 6.90
CA THR A 126 -8.45 2.41 5.82
C THR A 126 -8.13 1.50 4.66
N THR A 127 -8.21 1.98 3.43
CA THR A 127 -7.70 1.30 2.22
C THR A 127 -6.45 2.00 1.67
N GLN A 128 -5.87 2.93 2.44
CA GLN A 128 -4.71 3.72 2.03
C GLN A 128 -3.44 3.23 2.70
N CYS A 129 -2.40 3.03 1.89
CA CYS A 129 -1.04 2.73 2.35
C CYS A 129 -0.14 3.94 2.14
N ALA A 130 0.94 4.05 2.93
CA ALA A 130 2.01 4.99 2.62
C ALA A 130 2.75 4.63 1.33
N SER A 131 2.92 3.34 1.06
CA SER A 131 3.43 2.84 -0.21
C SER A 131 2.73 1.53 -0.57
N TYR A 132 2.41 1.34 -1.85
CA TYR A 132 1.65 0.18 -2.30
C TYR A 132 2.56 -0.96 -2.73
N CYS A 133 2.49 -2.07 -1.99
CA CYS A 133 3.31 -3.25 -2.23
C CYS A 133 2.82 -3.98 -3.49
N ARG A 134 3.72 -4.36 -4.41
CA ARG A 134 3.36 -5.12 -5.64
C ARG A 134 2.84 -6.53 -5.36
N TYR A 135 3.01 -7.03 -4.15
CA TYR A 135 2.50 -8.30 -3.66
C TYR A 135 1.27 -8.15 -2.73
N CYS A 136 0.58 -7.02 -2.77
CA CYS A 136 -0.58 -6.76 -1.93
C CYS A 136 -1.72 -7.76 -2.23
N THR A 137 -2.10 -8.59 -1.24
CA THR A 137 -3.22 -9.54 -1.39
C THR A 137 -4.59 -8.85 -1.48
N ARG A 138 -4.65 -7.55 -1.19
CA ARG A 138 -5.87 -6.72 -1.23
C ARG A 138 -5.83 -5.68 -2.35
N GLY A 139 -5.02 -5.90 -3.39
CA GLY A 139 -4.91 -4.96 -4.52
C GLY A 139 -6.23 -4.61 -5.22
N ARG A 140 -7.28 -5.43 -5.03
CA ARG A 140 -8.66 -5.17 -5.48
C ARG A 140 -9.37 -3.99 -4.80
N ILE A 141 -8.98 -3.61 -3.59
CA ILE A 141 -9.64 -2.54 -2.80
C ILE A 141 -8.66 -1.51 -2.25
N VAL A 142 -7.44 -1.93 -1.92
CA VAL A 142 -6.40 -1.04 -1.40
C VAL A 142 -5.98 -0.08 -2.51
N GLY A 143 -5.80 1.18 -2.18
CA GLY A 143 -5.40 2.19 -3.16
C GLY A 143 -6.52 2.77 -4.01
N ASP A 144 -7.70 2.16 -4.04
CA ASP A 144 -8.87 2.77 -4.67
C ASP A 144 -9.41 3.90 -3.76
N PRO A 145 -9.38 5.18 -4.19
CA PRO A 145 -9.88 6.29 -3.38
C PRO A 145 -11.41 6.24 -3.15
N SER A 146 -12.14 5.47 -3.95
CA SER A 146 -13.58 5.26 -3.79
C SER A 146 -13.93 4.15 -2.79
N ALA A 147 -13.02 3.18 -2.59
CA ALA A 147 -13.16 2.09 -1.64
C ALA A 147 -12.87 2.58 -0.21
N THR A 148 -13.74 3.42 0.35
CA THR A 148 -13.64 3.94 1.72
C THR A 148 -14.85 3.53 2.55
N PHE A 149 -14.68 3.47 3.86
CA PHE A 149 -15.77 3.13 4.79
C PHE A 149 -16.38 4.40 5.36
N SER A 150 -17.69 4.53 5.15
CA SER A 150 -18.51 5.58 5.70
C SER A 150 -18.68 5.44 7.21
N ARG A 151 -19.13 6.52 7.85
CA ARG A 151 -19.49 6.50 9.28
C ARG A 151 -20.58 5.47 9.58
N GLU A 152 -21.55 5.33 8.69
CA GLU A 152 -22.64 4.36 8.84
C GLU A 152 -22.12 2.92 8.81
N GLU A 153 -21.20 2.61 7.89
CA GLU A 153 -20.57 1.29 7.84
C GLU A 153 -19.78 1.00 9.12
N PHE A 154 -19.02 1.96 9.64
CA PHE A 154 -18.35 1.80 10.94
C PHE A 154 -19.35 1.54 12.08
N GLU A 155 -20.50 2.20 12.09
CA GLU A 155 -21.55 1.94 13.08
C GLU A 155 -22.12 0.52 12.94
N GLN A 156 -22.29 0.00 11.72
CA GLN A 156 -22.68 -1.39 11.47
C GLN A 156 -21.63 -2.39 11.98
N GLN A 157 -20.34 -2.14 11.74
CA GLN A 157 -19.24 -2.96 12.23
C GLN A 157 -19.23 -3.03 13.77
N ILE A 158 -19.37 -1.88 14.43
CA ILE A 158 -19.43 -1.80 15.89
C ILE A 158 -20.68 -2.48 16.44
N ALA A 159 -21.83 -2.34 15.76
CA ALA A 159 -23.07 -3.02 16.15
C ALA A 159 -22.93 -4.54 16.07
N TYR A 160 -22.31 -5.06 15.00
CA TYR A 160 -22.01 -6.48 14.85
C TYR A 160 -21.14 -7.00 16.00
N LEU A 161 -20.06 -6.30 16.33
CA LEU A 161 -19.16 -6.65 17.43
C LEU A 161 -19.90 -6.70 18.77
N LYS A 162 -20.77 -5.72 19.06
CA LYS A 162 -21.59 -5.70 20.29
C LYS A 162 -22.55 -6.88 20.37
N ALA A 163 -23.09 -7.33 19.23
CA ALA A 163 -24.03 -8.45 19.16
C ALA A 163 -23.34 -9.83 19.15
N THR A 164 -22.01 -9.88 19.03
CA THR A 164 -21.25 -11.12 18.81
C THR A 164 -20.22 -11.36 19.92
N PRO A 165 -20.67 -11.76 21.14
CA PRO A 165 -19.82 -11.80 22.33
C PRO A 165 -18.69 -12.84 22.29
N GLN A 166 -18.72 -13.78 21.34
CA GLN A 166 -17.61 -14.73 21.12
C GLN A 166 -16.36 -14.06 20.53
N VAL A 167 -16.50 -12.89 19.89
CA VAL A 167 -15.37 -12.14 19.34
C VAL A 167 -14.61 -11.47 20.48
N ARG A 168 -13.36 -11.90 20.69
CA ARG A 168 -12.46 -11.43 21.74
C ARG A 168 -11.22 -10.72 21.20
N ASP A 169 -10.99 -10.80 19.89
CA ASP A 169 -9.86 -10.19 19.19
C ASP A 169 -10.33 -9.47 17.92
N VAL A 170 -9.92 -8.22 17.77
CA VAL A 170 -10.30 -7.32 16.68
C VAL A 170 -9.03 -6.73 16.08
N LEU A 171 -8.70 -7.14 14.87
CA LEU A 171 -7.54 -6.64 14.14
C LEU A 171 -7.95 -5.43 13.28
N LEU A 172 -7.48 -4.24 13.65
CA LEU A 172 -7.66 -3.01 12.84
C LEU A 172 -6.61 -2.98 11.73
N SER A 173 -7.04 -2.93 10.47
CA SER A 173 -6.14 -3.03 9.30
C SER A 173 -6.83 -2.46 8.05
N GLY A 174 -6.40 -2.91 6.87
CA GLY A 174 -6.98 -2.64 5.56
C GLY A 174 -5.89 -2.46 4.53
N GLY A 175 -5.48 -1.21 4.32
CA GLY A 175 -4.21 -0.85 3.66
C GLY A 175 -3.00 -1.11 4.55
#